data_AF-A0AAE1QE25-F1
#
_entry.id   AF-A0AAE1QE25-F1
#
_cell.length_a   1.000
_cell.length_b   1.000
_cell.length_c   1.000
_cell.angle_alpha   90.00
_cell.angle_beta   90.00
_cell.angle_gamma   90.00
#
_symmetry.space_group_name_H-M   'P 1'
#
loop_
_entity.id
_entity.type
_entity.pdbx_description
1 polymer ?
#
loop_
_entity_poly.entity_id
_entity_poly.type
_entity_poly.pdbx_seq_one_letter_code
_entity_poly.pdbx_strand_id
1 'polypeptide(L)'
;MGLTRVRRNFEFNIPGAKVGRVEVLWQGQWGTVCDQGFTKDDTKVVCRSLGLRNGWMVPFYSINREIVTGPVWLEKPSCQGDETWLGECPGASWGTSSCHHTRIVSIFCYDQGVKVRLAGGEQPETGRVEVRLGGQWGTICDDFFDHLDAQVSLRSQEEAY
;
A
#
# COMPACT_ATOMS: atom_id res chain seq x y z
N MET A 1 -20.03 -11.75 -3.27
CA MET A 1 -18.81 -10.94 -3.43
C MET A 1 -18.60 -10.16 -2.15
N GLY A 2 -17.53 -10.43 -1.41
CA GLY A 2 -17.16 -9.59 -0.26
C GLY A 2 -16.70 -8.23 -0.75
N LEU A 3 -16.99 -7.18 0.02
CA LEU A 3 -16.64 -5.81 -0.37
C LEU A 3 -15.43 -5.36 0.44
N THR A 4 -14.32 -5.13 -0.26
CA THR A 4 -13.11 -4.48 0.26
C THR A 4 -13.00 -3.09 -0.33
N ARG A 5 -12.63 -2.10 0.48
CA ARG A 5 -12.31 -0.76 0.00
C ARG A 5 -11.06 -0.21 0.65
N VAL A 6 -10.41 0.70 -0.06
CA VAL A 6 -9.34 1.56 0.48
C VAL A 6 -9.94 2.94 0.68
N ARG A 7 -10.17 3.30 1.95
CA ARG A 7 -10.72 4.61 2.32
C ARG A 7 -9.59 5.64 2.28
N ARG A 8 -9.69 6.59 1.34
CA ARG A 8 -8.76 7.72 1.24
C ARG A 8 -8.97 8.66 2.43
N ASN A 9 -7.88 9.02 3.08
CA ASN A 9 -7.87 10.04 4.13
C ASN A 9 -7.17 11.35 3.68
N PHE A 10 -6.72 11.46 2.41
CA PHE A 10 -6.10 12.68 1.86
C PHE A 10 -6.46 12.92 0.39
N GLU A 11 -6.30 14.17 -0.01
CA GLU A 11 -6.39 14.68 -1.37
C GLU A 11 -5.10 14.46 -2.18
N PHE A 12 -4.46 13.30 -2.07
CA PHE A 12 -3.37 12.94 -3.00
C PHE A 12 -3.97 12.14 -4.16
N ASN A 13 -4.12 12.78 -5.33
CA ASN A 13 -4.70 12.17 -6.51
C ASN A 13 -3.62 11.75 -7.50
N ILE A 14 -3.10 10.53 -7.34
CA ILE A 14 -2.21 9.91 -8.31
C ILE A 14 -3.06 9.09 -9.29
N PRO A 15 -3.05 9.38 -10.59
CA PRO A 15 -3.76 8.57 -11.58
C PRO A 15 -3.35 7.10 -11.51
N GLY A 16 -4.31 6.18 -11.53
CA GLY A 16 -4.01 4.74 -11.48
C GLY A 16 -3.42 4.26 -10.15
N ALA A 17 -3.56 5.01 -9.07
CA ALA A 17 -3.21 4.55 -7.73
C ALA A 17 -4.30 4.87 -6.69
N LYS A 18 -4.30 4.10 -5.60
CA LYS A 18 -5.17 4.30 -4.44
C LYS A 18 -4.35 4.15 -3.18
N VAL A 19 -4.48 5.11 -2.27
CA VAL A 19 -3.81 5.07 -0.97
C VAL A 19 -4.84 5.27 0.12
N GLY A 20 -4.73 4.52 1.20
CA GLY A 20 -5.68 4.63 2.28
C GLY A 20 -5.70 3.44 3.23
N ARG A 21 -6.59 3.57 4.21
CA ARG A 21 -6.89 2.52 5.17
C ARG A 21 -7.71 1.43 4.51
N VAL A 22 -7.39 0.17 4.79
CA VAL A 22 -8.17 -0.97 4.31
C VAL A 22 -9.39 -1.16 5.19
N GLU A 23 -10.57 -1.18 4.58
CA GLU A 23 -11.85 -1.47 5.22
C GLU A 23 -12.56 -2.61 4.49
N VAL A 24 -13.24 -3.46 5.24
CA VAL A 24 -14.03 -4.59 4.74
C VAL A 24 -15.47 -4.48 5.24
N LEU A 25 -16.43 -4.91 4.40
CA LEU A 25 -17.83 -4.96 4.78
C LEU A 25 -18.15 -6.33 5.39
N TRP A 26 -18.61 -6.34 6.64
CA TRP A 26 -19.07 -7.53 7.33
C TRP A 26 -20.39 -7.24 8.04
N GLN A 27 -21.38 -8.13 7.87
CA GLN A 27 -22.72 -7.98 8.47
C GLN A 27 -23.37 -6.60 8.26
N GLY A 28 -23.17 -6.00 7.08
CA GLY A 28 -23.75 -4.70 6.73
C GLY A 28 -23.03 -3.48 7.29
N GLN A 29 -21.93 -3.67 8.04
CA GLN A 29 -21.15 -2.57 8.62
C GLN A 29 -19.69 -2.61 8.13
N TRP A 30 -19.16 -1.44 7.76
CA TRP A 30 -17.76 -1.28 7.42
C TRP A 30 -16.90 -1.29 8.69
N GLY A 31 -15.76 -1.97 8.62
CA GLY A 31 -14.76 -2.02 9.69
C GLY A 31 -13.37 -2.25 9.13
N THR A 32 -12.37 -2.23 9.99
CA THR A 32 -10.96 -2.21 9.59
C THR A 32 -10.31 -3.58 9.66
N VAL A 33 -9.08 -3.67 9.14
CA VAL A 33 -8.27 -4.89 9.14
C VAL A 33 -7.06 -4.69 10.05
N CYS A 34 -6.78 -5.67 10.92
CA CYS A 34 -5.63 -5.63 11.81
C CYS A 34 -4.31 -5.82 11.05
N ASP A 35 -3.26 -5.09 11.43
CA ASP A 35 -1.93 -5.21 10.84
C ASP A 35 -1.19 -6.50 11.23
N GLN A 36 -1.65 -7.18 12.29
CA GLN A 36 -1.00 -8.36 12.81
C GLN A 36 -1.11 -9.50 11.82
N GLY A 37 0.03 -9.93 11.28
CA GLY A 37 0.10 -11.01 10.30
C GLY A 37 -0.38 -10.59 8.91
N PHE A 38 -0.62 -9.30 8.66
CA PHE A 38 -0.92 -8.80 7.33
C PHE A 38 0.38 -8.75 6.50
N THR A 39 0.31 -9.26 5.27
CA THR A 39 1.45 -9.55 4.41
C THR A 39 1.38 -8.81 3.08
N LYS A 40 2.44 -8.94 2.28
CA LYS A 40 2.48 -8.48 0.90
C LYS A 40 1.42 -9.17 0.02
N ASP A 41 1.12 -10.44 0.29
CA ASP A 41 0.19 -11.22 -0.53
C ASP A 41 -1.26 -10.81 -0.21
N ASP A 42 -1.56 -10.51 1.06
CA ASP A 42 -2.83 -9.86 1.44
C ASP A 42 -2.97 -8.49 0.78
N THR A 43 -1.89 -7.70 0.75
CA THR A 43 -1.87 -6.40 0.05
C THR A 43 -2.19 -6.58 -1.44
N LYS A 44 -1.59 -7.56 -2.09
CA LYS A 44 -1.83 -7.89 -3.51
C LYS A 44 -3.29 -8.26 -3.75
N VAL A 45 -3.90 -9.08 -2.89
CA VAL A 45 -5.33 -9.42 -2.95
C VAL A 45 -6.19 -8.17 -2.85
N VAL A 46 -5.92 -7.27 -1.89
CA VAL A 46 -6.67 -6.01 -1.77
C VAL A 46 -6.55 -5.17 -3.05
N CYS A 47 -5.33 -4.94 -3.54
CA CYS A 47 -5.13 -4.11 -4.73
C CYS A 47 -5.80 -4.70 -5.97
N ARG A 48 -5.71 -6.03 -6.16
CA ARG A 48 -6.40 -6.74 -7.25
C ARG A 48 -7.91 -6.63 -7.15
N SER A 49 -8.48 -6.74 -5.95
CA SER A 49 -9.92 -6.57 -5.72
C SER A 49 -10.43 -5.17 -6.11
N LEU A 50 -9.53 -4.18 -6.15
CA LEU A 50 -9.81 -2.79 -6.56
C LEU A 50 -9.49 -2.51 -8.04
N GLY A 51 -9.11 -3.54 -8.81
CA GLY A 51 -8.70 -3.42 -10.21
C GLY A 51 -7.30 -2.84 -10.42
N LEU A 52 -6.43 -2.92 -9.40
CA LEU A 52 -5.02 -2.47 -9.46
C LEU A 52 -4.09 -3.68 -9.43
N ARG A 53 -2.87 -3.52 -9.96
CA ARG A 53 -1.95 -4.66 -10.16
C ARG A 53 -1.28 -5.12 -8.88
N ASN A 54 -0.78 -4.18 -8.09
CA ASN A 54 0.01 -4.49 -6.90
C ASN A 54 -0.01 -3.33 -5.90
N GLY A 55 0.67 -3.49 -4.77
CA GLY A 55 0.78 -2.49 -3.73
C GLY A 55 1.76 -2.87 -2.63
N TRP A 56 1.89 -1.97 -1.66
CA TRP A 56 2.64 -2.21 -0.42
C TRP A 56 1.91 -1.60 0.77
N MET A 57 2.27 -2.09 1.97
CA MET A 57 1.80 -1.51 3.22
C MET A 57 2.43 -0.14 3.45
N VAL A 58 1.65 0.77 4.02
CA VAL A 58 2.08 2.12 4.38
C VAL A 58 1.99 2.24 5.90
N PRO A 59 2.96 2.91 6.57
CA PRO A 59 2.90 3.10 8.02
C PRO A 59 1.59 3.77 8.45
N PHE A 60 1.02 3.30 9.57
CA PHE A 60 -0.27 3.77 10.07
C PHE A 60 -0.34 5.30 10.19
N TYR A 61 0.67 5.91 10.82
CA TYR A 61 0.73 7.36 11.07
C TYR A 61 0.96 8.19 9.80
N SER A 62 1.47 7.60 8.73
CA SER A 62 1.66 8.31 7.46
C SER A 62 0.34 8.69 6.82
N ILE A 63 -0.73 7.91 7.06
CA ILE A 63 -2.02 8.13 6.41
C ILE A 63 -3.28 8.12 7.30
N ASN A 64 -3.16 7.89 8.60
CA ASN A 64 -4.29 8.00 9.52
C ASN A 64 -4.10 9.23 10.40
N ARG A 65 -4.55 10.39 9.92
CA ARG A 65 -4.65 11.62 10.72
C ARG A 65 -5.93 11.69 11.55
N GLU A 66 -6.92 10.88 11.21
CA GLU A 66 -8.17 10.75 11.95
C GLU A 66 -8.11 9.57 12.94
N ILE A 67 -8.79 9.73 14.08
CA ILE A 67 -9.02 8.64 15.01
C ILE A 67 -9.84 7.58 14.28
N VAL A 68 -9.29 6.36 14.22
CA VAL A 68 -10.01 5.24 13.64
C VAL A 68 -11.06 4.77 14.63
N THR A 69 -12.32 4.87 14.22
CA THR A 69 -13.48 4.46 15.02
C THR A 69 -14.20 3.30 14.35
N GLY A 70 -14.91 2.51 15.16
CA GLY A 70 -15.64 1.34 14.68
C GLY A 70 -14.87 0.02 14.83
N PRO A 71 -15.45 -1.09 14.37
CA PRO A 71 -14.95 -2.43 14.61
C PRO A 71 -13.72 -2.75 13.76
N VAL A 72 -12.84 -3.57 14.32
CA VAL A 72 -11.83 -4.30 13.55
C VAL A 72 -12.46 -5.63 13.17
N TRP A 73 -12.72 -5.83 11.88
CA TRP A 73 -13.48 -7.00 11.41
C TRP A 73 -12.64 -8.20 11.09
N LEU A 74 -11.42 -8.00 10.62
CA LEU A 74 -10.60 -9.05 10.05
C LEU A 74 -9.20 -9.04 10.66
N GLU A 75 -8.75 -10.23 11.07
CA GLU A 75 -7.39 -10.47 11.53
C GLU A 75 -6.72 -11.61 10.75
N LYS A 76 -5.39 -11.51 10.61
CA LYS A 76 -4.50 -12.54 10.07
C LYS A 76 -5.01 -13.19 8.77
N PRO A 77 -5.49 -12.42 7.77
CA PRO A 77 -5.64 -13.00 6.46
C PRO A 77 -4.29 -13.59 6.05
N SER A 78 -4.29 -14.84 5.60
CA SER A 78 -3.09 -15.58 5.22
C SER A 78 -3.21 -15.92 3.74
N CYS A 79 -3.34 -14.88 2.91
CA CYS A 79 -3.61 -15.04 1.49
C CYS A 79 -2.40 -15.66 0.75
N GLN A 80 -2.68 -16.39 -0.33
CA GLN A 80 -1.67 -16.86 -1.29
C GLN A 80 -1.41 -15.82 -2.40
N GLY A 81 -2.30 -14.84 -2.56
CA GLY A 81 -2.15 -13.73 -3.51
C GLY A 81 -3.06 -13.82 -4.75
N ASP A 82 -3.87 -14.87 -4.83
CA ASP A 82 -4.77 -15.17 -5.96
C ASP A 82 -6.25 -15.20 -5.56
N GLU A 83 -6.54 -15.02 -4.28
CA GLU A 83 -7.89 -14.82 -3.76
C GLU A 83 -8.53 -13.56 -4.37
N THR A 84 -9.85 -13.57 -4.50
CA THR A 84 -10.56 -12.43 -5.11
C THR A 84 -10.79 -11.29 -4.13
N TRP A 85 -10.80 -11.57 -2.83
CA TRP A 85 -10.86 -10.61 -1.74
C TRP A 85 -10.39 -11.24 -0.42
N LEU A 86 -10.10 -10.42 0.59
CA LEU A 86 -9.45 -10.84 1.83
C LEU A 86 -10.19 -11.92 2.64
N GLY A 87 -11.51 -12.05 2.50
CA GLY A 87 -12.29 -13.05 3.24
C GLY A 87 -12.22 -14.46 2.71
N GLU A 88 -11.66 -14.66 1.52
CA GLU A 88 -11.39 -15.99 0.95
C GLU A 88 -10.04 -16.56 1.43
N CYS A 89 -9.24 -15.74 2.12
CA CYS A 89 -7.92 -16.16 2.54
C CYS A 89 -8.02 -17.17 3.69
N PRO A 90 -7.30 -18.32 3.64
CA PRO A 90 -7.45 -19.44 4.59
C PRO A 90 -7.30 -19.12 6.09
N GLY A 91 -6.70 -17.97 6.45
CA GLY A 91 -6.52 -17.49 7.82
C GLY A 91 -7.51 -16.42 8.31
N ALA A 92 -8.44 -15.99 7.44
CA ALA A 92 -9.35 -14.88 7.69
C ALA A 92 -10.23 -15.10 8.93
N SER A 93 -9.90 -14.42 10.02
CA SER A 93 -10.65 -14.49 11.28
C SER A 93 -11.57 -13.28 11.42
N TRP A 94 -12.89 -13.51 11.46
CA TRP A 94 -13.91 -12.47 11.42
C TRP A 94 -14.55 -12.18 12.78
N GLY A 95 -14.81 -10.90 13.10
CA GLY A 95 -15.71 -10.48 14.18
C GLY A 95 -15.17 -10.53 15.60
N THR A 96 -14.03 -11.18 15.84
CA THR A 96 -13.35 -11.23 17.14
C THR A 96 -11.94 -10.67 17.00
N SER A 97 -11.74 -9.42 17.39
CA SER A 97 -10.44 -8.76 17.32
C SER A 97 -10.11 -8.07 18.64
N SER A 98 -8.94 -8.36 19.19
CA SER A 98 -8.33 -7.58 20.29
C SER A 98 -7.32 -6.56 19.75
N CYS A 99 -7.32 -6.32 18.44
CA CYS A 99 -6.38 -5.44 17.78
C CYS A 99 -6.66 -3.98 18.16
N HIS A 100 -5.62 -3.30 18.63
CA HIS A 100 -5.74 -1.90 19.00
C HIS A 100 -5.99 -1.04 17.76
N HIS A 101 -6.73 0.06 17.88
CA HIS A 101 -7.05 0.93 16.74
C HIS A 101 -5.83 1.62 16.09
N THR A 102 -4.66 1.58 16.73
CA THR A 102 -3.38 2.04 16.15
C THR A 102 -2.68 0.98 15.29
N ARG A 103 -3.21 -0.24 15.25
CA ARG A 103 -2.64 -1.41 14.56
C ARG A 103 -3.47 -1.80 13.35
N ILE A 104 -3.78 -0.81 12.51
CA ILE A 104 -4.69 -0.99 11.38
C ILE A 104 -3.93 -0.88 10.06
N VAL A 105 -4.33 -1.72 9.12
CA VAL A 105 -3.71 -1.79 7.80
C VAL A 105 -4.01 -0.57 6.96
N SER A 106 -2.95 -0.07 6.37
CA SER A 106 -2.92 1.03 5.42
C SER A 106 -2.08 0.59 4.25
N ILE A 107 -2.55 0.82 3.01
CA ILE A 107 -1.85 0.36 1.81
C ILE A 107 -1.80 1.44 0.75
N PHE A 108 -0.82 1.29 -0.13
CA PHE A 108 -0.70 2.00 -1.39
C PHE A 108 -0.81 0.97 -2.52
N CYS A 109 -1.82 1.11 -3.37
CA CYS A 109 -2.03 0.28 -4.56
C CYS A 109 -1.76 1.09 -5.82
N TYR A 110 -1.25 0.44 -6.85
CA TYR A 110 -0.95 1.05 -8.15
C TYR A 110 -1.21 0.09 -9.31
N ASP A 111 -1.57 0.66 -10.45
CA ASP A 111 -1.76 -0.07 -11.71
C ASP A 111 -0.46 -0.19 -12.51
N GLN A 112 0.33 0.89 -12.59
CA GLN A 112 1.57 0.90 -13.37
C GLN A 112 2.79 0.81 -12.45
N GLY A 113 3.79 0.03 -12.85
CA GLY A 113 5.03 -0.13 -12.09
C GLY A 113 5.69 1.20 -11.77
N VAL A 114 6.35 1.26 -10.62
CA VAL A 114 7.16 2.39 -10.19
C VAL A 114 8.40 2.44 -11.07
N LYS A 115 8.67 3.60 -11.69
CA LYS A 115 9.95 3.83 -12.39
C LYS A 115 10.80 4.79 -11.58
N VAL A 116 12.10 4.59 -11.58
CA VAL A 116 13.07 5.51 -10.98
C VAL A 116 13.88 6.14 -12.11
N ARG A 117 14.37 7.37 -11.95
CA ARG A 117 15.41 7.96 -12.80
C ARG A 117 16.35 8.86 -12.02
N LEU A 118 17.54 9.09 -12.57
CA LEU A 118 18.39 10.22 -12.18
C LEU A 118 18.15 11.41 -13.11
N ALA A 119 18.00 12.61 -12.55
CA ALA A 119 17.73 13.83 -13.28
C ALA A 119 18.73 14.94 -12.92
N GLY A 120 19.24 15.64 -13.94
CA GLY A 120 20.06 16.85 -13.78
C GLY A 120 21.51 16.62 -13.34
N GLY A 121 22.03 15.40 -13.43
CA GLY A 121 23.46 15.14 -13.30
C GLY A 121 24.22 15.28 -14.61
N GLU A 122 25.53 15.45 -14.53
CA GLU A 122 26.43 15.55 -15.69
C GLU A 122 26.75 14.18 -16.29
N GLN A 123 26.71 13.13 -15.46
CA GLN A 123 26.95 11.74 -15.83
C GLN A 123 25.68 10.90 -15.64
N PRO A 124 25.50 9.79 -16.41
CA PRO A 124 24.31 8.93 -16.30
C PRO A 124 24.05 8.37 -14.90
N GLU A 125 25.10 8.19 -14.10
CA GLU A 125 25.06 7.64 -12.74
C GLU A 125 24.92 8.71 -11.67
N THR A 126 24.72 9.98 -12.06
CA THR A 126 24.61 11.12 -11.15
C THR A 126 23.32 11.89 -11.37
N GLY A 127 22.80 12.49 -10.31
CA GLY A 127 21.63 13.37 -10.38
C GLY A 127 20.68 13.20 -9.20
N ARG A 128 19.59 13.97 -9.24
CA ARG A 128 18.49 13.83 -8.29
C ARG A 128 17.69 12.59 -8.61
N VAL A 129 17.39 11.78 -7.59
CA VAL A 129 16.49 10.64 -7.72
C VAL A 129 15.06 11.12 -7.88
N GLU A 130 14.43 10.74 -8.99
CA GLU A 130 13.02 10.99 -9.27
C GLU A 130 12.28 9.67 -9.44
N VAL A 131 11.01 9.65 -9.01
CA VAL A 131 10.14 8.49 -9.08
C VAL A 131 8.93 8.81 -9.95
N ARG A 132 8.58 7.90 -10.87
CA ARG A 132 7.38 7.99 -11.69
C ARG A 132 6.27 7.12 -11.11
N LEU A 133 5.18 7.76 -10.72
CA LEU A 133 3.96 7.15 -10.20
C LEU A 133 2.74 7.77 -10.88
N GLY A 134 1.81 6.95 -11.36
CA GLY A 134 0.62 7.44 -12.06
C GLY A 134 0.92 8.29 -13.30
N GLY A 135 2.05 8.02 -13.96
CA GLY A 135 2.52 8.76 -15.14
C GLY A 135 3.24 10.06 -14.82
N GLN A 136 3.27 10.51 -13.56
CA GLN A 136 3.89 11.76 -13.11
C GLN A 136 5.23 11.50 -12.42
N TRP A 137 6.22 12.38 -12.65
CA TRP A 137 7.51 12.34 -11.95
C TRP A 137 7.46 13.23 -10.71
N GLY A 138 8.00 12.71 -9.60
CA GLY A 138 8.17 13.44 -8.35
C GLY A 138 9.54 13.18 -7.71
N THR A 139 9.86 13.92 -6.67
CA THR A 139 11.12 13.82 -5.92
C THR A 139 10.93 13.02 -4.64
N ILE A 140 12.03 12.47 -4.11
CA ILE A 140 12.08 11.80 -2.80
C ILE A 140 12.52 12.83 -1.75
N CYS A 141 11.95 12.75 -0.54
CA CYS A 141 12.42 13.54 0.61
C CYS A 141 13.79 13.02 1.04
N ASP A 142 14.72 13.92 1.37
CA ASP A 142 16.07 13.56 1.82
C ASP A 142 16.13 13.11 3.28
N ASP A 143 15.07 13.34 4.06
CA ASP A 143 14.92 12.82 5.41
C ASP A 143 15.12 11.29 5.45
N PHE A 144 16.19 10.87 6.13
CA PHE A 144 16.64 9.48 6.25
C PHE A 144 17.05 8.81 4.93
N PHE A 145 17.14 9.56 3.83
CA PHE A 145 17.68 9.04 2.58
C PHE A 145 19.19 8.88 2.70
N ASP A 146 19.68 7.65 2.76
CA ASP A 146 21.09 7.36 2.96
C ASP A 146 21.75 6.66 1.75
N HIS A 147 23.01 6.27 1.92
CA HIS A 147 23.78 5.60 0.87
C HIS A 147 23.18 4.26 0.40
N LEU A 148 22.40 3.56 1.24
CA LEU A 148 21.73 2.32 0.87
C LEU A 148 20.55 2.61 -0.07
N ASP A 149 19.79 3.67 0.19
CA ASP A 149 18.70 4.12 -0.69
C ASP A 149 19.23 4.55 -2.07
N ALA A 150 20.38 5.23 -2.08
CA ALA A 150 21.06 5.62 -3.31
C ALA A 150 21.49 4.39 -4.15
N GLN A 151 22.06 3.36 -3.51
CA GLN A 151 22.43 2.11 -4.20
C GLN A 151 21.23 1.40 -4.82
N VAL A 152 20.10 1.34 -4.11
CA VAL A 152 18.85 0.75 -4.64
C VAL A 152 18.30 1.58 -5.81
N SER A 153 18.41 2.90 -5.74
CA SER A 153 17.95 3.80 -6.81
C SER A 153 18.74 3.58 -8.11
N LEU A 154 20.05 3.36 -8.00
CA LEU A 154 20.95 3.08 -9.13
C LEU A 154 20.63 1.74 -9.79
N ARG A 155 20.55 0.64 -9.03
CA ARG A 155 20.24 -0.69 -9.62
C ARG A 155 18.85 -0.71 -10.28
N SER A 156 17.91 0.06 -9.76
CA SER A 156 16.55 0.13 -10.31
C SER A 156 16.49 0.88 -11.66
N GLN A 157 17.56 1.59 -12.06
CA GLN A 157 17.70 2.10 -13.42
C GLN A 157 17.91 0.98 -14.45
N GLU A 158 18.62 -0.07 -14.06
CA GLU A 158 19.09 -1.11 -14.97
C GLU A 158 17.97 -2.09 -15.36
N GLU A 159 16.95 -2.25 -14.50
CA GLU A 159 15.76 -3.09 -14.78
C GLU A 159 14.70 -2.37 -15.64
N ALA A 160 14.94 -1.11 -16.05
CA ALA A 160 14.00 -0.30 -16.83
C ALA A 160 14.32 -0.26 -18.35
N TYR A 161 15.34 -1.00 -18.80
CA TYR A 161 15.74 -1.17 -20.20
C TYR A 161 15.45 -2.59 -20.71
#